data_AF-A0A924A8P0-F1
#
_entry.id   AF-A0A924A8P0-F1
#
_cell.length_a   1.000
_cell.length_b   1.000
_cell.length_c   1.000
_cell.angle_alpha   90.00
_cell.angle_beta   90.00
_cell.angle_gamma   90.00
#
_symmetry.space_group_name_H-M   'P 1'
#
loop_
_entity.id
_entity.type
_entity.pdbx_description
1 polymer ?
#
loop_
_entity_poly.entity_id
_entity_poly.type
_entity_poly.pdbx_seq_one_letter_code
_entity_poly.pdbx_strand_id
1 'polypeptide(L)' 'DHNPQISMNYGITSIPAILFVKGGQVVDKLVGAQPKANFLKKIEQHK' A
#
# COMPACT_ATOMS: atom_id res chain seq x y z
N ASP A 1 4.81 -17.70 2.14
CA ASP A 1 3.74 -16.89 1.53
C ASP A 1 2.44 -17.65 1.46
N HIS A 2 1.34 -17.03 1.90
CA HIS A 2 0.01 -17.66 1.90
C HIS A 2 -0.91 -17.15 0.79
N ASN A 3 -0.58 -15.98 0.19
CA ASN A 3 -1.45 -15.31 -0.77
C ASN A 3 -0.66 -14.75 -1.98
N PRO A 4 0.01 -15.61 -2.77
CA PRO A 4 0.79 -15.17 -3.92
C PRO A 4 -0.07 -14.51 -5.00
N GLN A 5 -1.30 -14.99 -5.23
CA GLN A 5 -2.23 -14.39 -6.20
C GLN A 5 -2.62 -12.97 -5.83
N ILE A 6 -2.89 -12.69 -4.55
CA ILE A 6 -3.20 -11.32 -4.08
C ILE A 6 -2.02 -10.39 -4.36
N SER A 7 -0.81 -10.86 -4.08
CA SER A 7 0.42 -10.09 -4.34
C SER A 7 0.57 -9.76 -5.83
N MET A 8 0.31 -10.72 -6.72
CA MET A 8 0.32 -10.50 -8.17
C MET A 8 -0.77 -9.52 -8.62
N ASN A 9 -2.01 -9.69 -8.13
CA ASN A 9 -3.14 -8.84 -8.49
C ASN A 9 -2.92 -7.37 -8.12
N TYR A 10 -2.22 -7.09 -7.02
CA TYR A 10 -1.85 -5.74 -6.59
C TYR A 10 -0.44 -5.31 -7.03
N GLY A 11 0.23 -6.10 -7.89
CA GLY A 11 1.56 -5.81 -8.42
C GLY A 11 2.62 -5.63 -7.33
N ILE A 12 2.56 -6.40 -6.25
CA ILE A 12 3.52 -6.37 -5.15
C ILE A 12 4.79 -7.13 -5.58
N THR A 13 5.85 -6.39 -5.87
CA THR A 13 7.15 -6.92 -6.32
C THR A 13 8.22 -6.92 -5.23
N SER A 14 7.99 -6.22 -4.13
CA SER A 14 8.93 -6.10 -3.01
C SER A 14 8.17 -5.88 -1.71
N ILE A 15 8.73 -6.38 -0.60
CA ILE A 15 8.13 -6.31 0.73
C ILE A 15 9.01 -5.50 1.70
N PRO A 16 8.42 -4.83 2.71
CA PRO A 16 6.98 -4.65 2.92
C PRO A 16 6.37 -3.70 1.89
N ALA A 17 5.10 -3.93 1.54
CA ALA A 17 4.32 -3.02 0.71
C ALA A 17 2.97 -2.74 1.35
N ILE A 18 2.55 -1.48 1.30
CA ILE A 18 1.35 -0.97 1.97
C ILE A 18 0.50 -0.29 0.90
N LEU A 19 -0.76 -0.69 0.82
CA LEU A 19 -1.74 -0.15 -0.12
C LEU A 19 -2.72 0.75 0.64
N PHE A 20 -3.03 1.90 0.08
CA PHE A 20 -4.08 2.79 0.57
C PHE A 20 -5.32 2.58 -0.30
N VAL A 21 -6.42 2.17 0.31
CA VAL A 21 -7.67 1.83 -0.39
C VAL A 21 -8.77 2.77 0.08
N LYS A 22 -9.47 3.41 -0.86
CA LYS A 22 -10.65 4.26 -0.59
C LYS A 22 -11.76 3.89 -1.57
N GLY A 23 -12.96 3.66 -1.06
CA GLY A 23 -14.11 3.28 -1.91
C GLY A 23 -13.92 1.98 -2.71
N GLY A 24 -13.13 1.03 -2.18
CA GLY A 24 -12.81 -0.23 -2.86
C GLY A 24 -11.75 -0.12 -3.96
N GLN A 25 -11.15 1.05 -4.17
CA GLN A 25 -10.08 1.26 -5.16
C GLN A 25 -8.76 1.59 -4.46
N VAL A 26 -7.66 1.09 -4.99
CA VAL A 26 -6.31 1.46 -4.54
C VAL A 26 -6.03 2.88 -5.02
N VAL A 27 -5.89 3.81 -4.09
CA VAL A 27 -5.61 5.22 -4.38
C VAL A 27 -4.12 5.55 -4.25
N ASP A 28 -3.38 4.78 -3.45
CA ASP A 28 -1.93 4.98 -3.30
C ASP A 28 -1.22 3.68 -2.86
N LYS A 29 0.10 3.66 -3.00
CA LYS A 29 0.97 2.53 -2.62
C LYS A 29 2.29 3.04 -2.07
N LEU A 30 2.78 2.37 -1.02
CA LEU A 30 4.14 2.52 -0.49
C LEU A 30 4.84 1.17 -0.54
N VAL A 31 6.11 1.19 -0.97
CA VAL A 31 6.99 0.02 -0.96
C VAL A 31 8.20 0.33 -0.09
N GLY A 32 8.62 -0.66 0.70
CA GLY A 32 9.69 -0.53 1.69
C GLY A 32 9.21 -0.01 3.04
N ALA A 33 10.07 -0.14 4.04
CA ALA A 33 9.84 0.44 5.35
C ALA A 33 9.92 1.98 5.26
N GLN A 34 8.99 2.68 5.90
CA GLN A 34 8.88 4.13 5.87
C GLN A 34 8.59 4.67 7.27
N PRO A 35 8.97 5.93 7.58
CA PRO A 35 8.67 6.56 8.86
C PRO A 35 7.17 6.90 8.99
N LYS A 36 6.70 7.00 10.24
CA LYS A 36 5.30 7.33 10.59
C LYS A 36 4.74 8.54 9.83
N ALA A 37 5.55 9.59 9.69
CA ALA A 37 5.16 10.82 9.02
C ALA A 37 4.73 10.60 7.56
N ASN A 38 5.36 9.67 6.83
CA ASN A 38 5.01 9.39 5.44
C ASN A 38 3.64 8.73 5.33
N PHE A 39 3.29 7.84 6.26
CA PHE A 39 1.95 7.23 6.31
C PHE A 39 0.88 8.27 6.59
N LEU A 40 1.10 9.15 7.57
CA LEU A 40 0.16 10.22 7.90
C LEU A 40 -0.08 11.15 6.70
N LYS A 41 1.00 11.55 6.02
CA LYS A 41 0.89 12.38 4.81
C LYS A 41 0.03 11.72 3.74
N LYS A 42 0.24 10.43 3.47
CA LYS A 42 -0.52 9.67 2.46
C LYS A 42 -1.99 9.52 2.81
N ILE A 43 -2.32 9.33 4.09
CA ILE A 43 -3.70 9.26 4.58
C ILE A 43 -4.38 10.62 4.43
N GLU A 44 -3.75 11.70 4.90
CA GLU A 44 -4.33 13.04 4.81
C GLU A 44 -4.50 13.52 3.36
N GLN A 45 -3.61 13.10 2.44
CA GLN A 45 -3.75 13.37 1.00
C GLN A 45 -5.02 12.76 0.38
N HIS A 46 -5.55 11.69 0.96
CA HIS A 46 -6.70 10.96 0.44
C HIS A 46 -7.89 10.96 1.41
N LYS A 47 -7.93 11.89 2.36
CA LYS A 47 -9.05 12.03 3.30
C LYS A 47 -10.35 12.36 2.59
#